data_AF-A0A537Y6V9-F1
#
_entry.id   AF-A0A537Y6V9-F1
#
_cell.length_a   1.000
_cell.length_b   1.000
_cell.length_c   1.000
_cell.angle_alpha   90.00
_cell.angle_beta   90.00
_cell.angle_gamma   90.00
#
_symmetry.space_group_name_H-M   'P 1'
#
loop_
_entity.id
_entity.type
_entity.pdbx_description
1 polymer ?
#
loop_
_entity_poly.entity_id
_entity_poly.type
_entity_poly.pdbx_seq_one_letter_code
_entity_poly.pdbx_strand_id
1 'polypeptide(L)'
;MVSSITSGSPLVLLHGLGGTWRVWTPILPLLEDHHTVHALTLPGHAGGPPLPDGVTPSVAALVDGVAAELDRLGIDRAHLVGNSLGGWISLELARAVCGP
;
A
#
# COMPACT_ATOMS: atom_id res chain seq x y z
N MET A 1 -16.80 -12.78 0.61
CA MET A 1 -16.51 -11.49 1.23
C MET A 1 -16.99 -11.58 2.67
N VAL A 2 -16.09 -11.80 3.63
CA VAL A 2 -16.43 -11.80 5.06
C VAL A 2 -16.02 -10.43 5.58
N SER A 3 -17.00 -9.59 5.90
CA SER A 3 -16.77 -8.34 6.62
C SER A 3 -16.78 -8.65 8.11
N SER A 4 -15.60 -8.79 8.69
CA SER A 4 -15.41 -8.64 10.14
C SER A 4 -15.29 -7.15 10.42
N ILE A 5 -16.18 -6.60 11.24
CA ILE A 5 -16.07 -5.24 11.77
C ILE A 5 -15.03 -5.30 12.89
N THR A 6 -13.74 -5.22 12.55
CA THR A 6 -12.70 -4.88 13.52
C THR A 6 -12.48 -3.37 13.45
N SER A 7 -12.70 -2.66 14.56
CA SER A 7 -12.39 -1.22 14.74
C SER A 7 -10.88 -0.95 14.78
N GLY A 8 -10.07 -1.74 14.07
CA GLY A 8 -8.62 -1.55 13.99
C GLY A 8 -8.29 -0.34 13.14
N SER A 9 -7.21 0.38 13.46
CA SER A 9 -6.76 1.46 12.58
C SER A 9 -6.33 0.88 11.22
N PRO A 10 -6.65 1.53 10.08
CA PRO A 10 -6.21 1.07 8.77
C PRO A 10 -4.68 0.98 8.70
N LEU A 11 -4.16 -0.16 8.23
CA LEU A 11 -2.74 -0.43 8.08
C LEU A 11 -2.46 -0.90 6.66
N VAL A 12 -1.67 -0.14 5.90
CA VAL A 12 -1.32 -0.47 4.52
C VAL A 12 0.10 -1.03 4.47
N LEU A 13 0.25 -2.19 3.83
CA LEU A 13 1.54 -2.88 3.69
C LEU A 13 2.04 -2.82 2.24
N LEU A 14 3.24 -2.27 2.04
CA LEU A 14 3.85 -2.03 0.72
C LEU A 14 5.13 -2.85 0.54
N HIS A 15 5.13 -3.79 -0.42
CA HIS A 15 6.27 -4.68 -0.66
C HIS A 15 7.45 -3.98 -1.37
N GLY A 16 8.61 -4.66 -1.40
CA GLY A 16 9.81 -4.22 -2.14
C GLY A 16 9.75 -4.55 -3.64
N LEU A 17 10.74 -4.09 -4.41
CA LEU A 17 10.81 -4.32 -5.86
C LEU A 17 10.73 -5.82 -6.22
N GLY A 18 9.93 -6.16 -7.23
CA GLY A 18 9.73 -7.55 -7.68
C GLY A 18 8.85 -8.40 -6.76
N GLY A 19 8.34 -7.83 -5.67
CA GLY A 19 7.44 -8.51 -4.74
C GLY A 19 5.96 -8.45 -5.14
N THR A 20 5.13 -8.99 -4.26
CA THR A 20 3.66 -8.84 -4.24
C THR A 20 3.21 -8.77 -2.78
N TRP A 21 1.91 -8.58 -2.52
CA TRP A 21 1.36 -8.60 -1.15
C TRP A 21 1.75 -9.85 -0.33
N ARG A 22 2.05 -10.98 -0.99
CA ARG A 22 2.37 -12.28 -0.34
C ARG A 22 3.60 -12.26 0.56
N VAL A 23 4.49 -11.27 0.43
CA VAL A 23 5.63 -11.12 1.34
C VAL A 23 5.20 -10.92 2.79
N TRP A 24 3.97 -10.44 3.00
CA TRP A 24 3.42 -10.14 4.33
C TRP A 24 2.70 -11.32 4.98
N THR A 25 2.41 -12.41 4.24
CA THR A 25 1.66 -13.57 4.75
C THR A 25 2.12 -14.07 6.12
N PRO A 26 3.43 -14.17 6.43
CA PRO A 26 3.88 -14.65 7.74
C PRO A 26 3.47 -13.76 8.93
N ILE A 27 3.17 -12.47 8.70
CA ILE A 27 2.84 -11.52 9.76
C ILE A 27 1.37 -11.06 9.75
N LEU A 28 0.60 -11.37 8.70
CA LEU A 28 -0.81 -10.97 8.59
C LEU A 28 -1.64 -11.36 9.83
N PRO A 29 -1.58 -12.61 10.34
CA PRO A 29 -2.39 -12.98 11.51
C PRO A 29 -2.10 -12.13 12.74
N LEU A 30 -0.85 -11.70 12.93
CA LEU A 30 -0.46 -10.86 14.07
C LEU A 30 -0.94 -9.41 13.93
N LEU A 31 -1.08 -8.93 12.69
CA LEU A 31 -1.50 -7.55 12.41
C LEU A 31 -3.02 -7.42 12.36
N GLU A 32 -3.70 -8.42 11.81
CA GLU A 32 -5.17 -8.46 11.66
C GLU A 32 -5.89 -8.52 13.02
N ASP A 33 -5.22 -8.97 14.08
CA ASP A 33 -5.71 -8.91 15.46
C ASP A 33 -5.87 -7.46 15.99
N HIS A 34 -5.18 -6.48 15.36
CA HIS A 34 -5.11 -5.09 15.85
C HIS A 34 -5.55 -4.05 14.81
N HIS A 35 -5.46 -4.38 13.52
CA HIS A 35 -5.61 -3.43 12.43
C HIS A 35 -6.55 -3.97 11.34
N THR A 36 -7.15 -3.06 10.58
CA THR A 36 -7.72 -3.40 9.28
C THR A 36 -6.59 -3.36 8.25
N VAL A 37 -6.08 -4.54 7.87
CA VAL A 37 -4.86 -4.67 7.09
C VAL A 37 -5.16 -4.67 5.58
N HIS A 38 -4.46 -3.80 4.85
CA HIS A 38 -4.48 -3.70 3.40
C HIS A 38 -3.08 -4.02 2.84
N ALA A 39 -2.83 -5.29 2.55
CA ALA A 39 -1.60 -5.71 1.89
C ALA A 39 -1.73 -5.52 0.38
N LEU A 40 -1.09 -4.49 -0.16
CA LEU A 40 -1.21 -4.14 -1.58
C LEU A 40 -0.10 -4.79 -2.41
N THR A 41 -0.43 -5.17 -3.64
CA THR A 41 0.57 -5.35 -4.70
C THR A 41 0.72 -4.01 -5.43
N LEU A 42 1.95 -3.50 -5.51
CA LEU A 42 2.26 -2.22 -6.12
C LEU A 42 1.84 -2.18 -7.60
N PRO A 43 1.46 -1.00 -8.12
CA PRO A 43 1.20 -0.83 -9.55
C PRO A 43 2.36 -1.32 -10.42
N GLY A 44 2.04 -1.94 -11.55
CA GLY A 44 3.01 -2.51 -12.49
C GLY A 44 3.68 -3.83 -12.02
N HIS A 45 3.32 -4.35 -10.86
CA HIS A 45 3.80 -5.65 -10.37
C HIS A 45 2.77 -6.76 -10.61
N ALA A 46 3.25 -8.01 -10.62
CA ALA A 46 2.42 -9.16 -10.98
C ALA A 46 1.21 -9.32 -10.04
N GLY A 47 0.00 -9.18 -10.59
CA GLY A 47 -1.25 -9.25 -9.84
C GLY A 47 -1.65 -7.95 -9.12
N GLY A 48 -0.93 -6.85 -9.35
CA GLY A 48 -1.35 -5.49 -8.98
C GLY A 48 -2.02 -4.75 -10.15
N PRO A 49 -2.52 -3.52 -9.91
CA PRO A 49 -3.02 -2.66 -10.97
C PRO A 49 -1.93 -2.38 -12.02
N PRO A 50 -2.28 -2.15 -13.30
CA PRO A 50 -1.31 -1.68 -14.27
C PRO A 50 -0.87 -0.24 -13.95
N LEU A 51 0.33 0.13 -14.39
CA LEU A 51 0.64 1.56 -14.55
C LEU A 51 -0.17 2.12 -15.74
N PRO A 52 -0.61 3.39 -15.72
CA PRO A 52 -1.30 3.98 -16.85
C PRO A 52 -0.46 3.96 -18.13
N ASP A 53 -1.13 3.90 -19.28
CA ASP A 53 -0.46 3.88 -20.58
C ASP A 53 0.44 5.11 -20.77
N GLY A 54 1.64 4.90 -21.31
CA GLY A 54 2.62 5.96 -21.55
C GLY A 54 3.37 6.44 -20.30
N VAL A 55 3.03 5.94 -19.10
CA VAL A 55 3.76 6.28 -17.88
C VAL A 55 5.04 5.45 -17.78
N THR A 56 6.18 6.14 -17.66
CA THR A 56 7.46 5.48 -17.39
C THR A 56 7.51 5.06 -15.91
N PRO A 57 7.84 3.79 -15.59
CA PRO A 57 7.98 3.35 -14.21
C PRO A 57 9.00 4.20 -13.44
N SER A 58 8.56 4.79 -12.34
CA SER A 58 9.37 5.59 -11.42
C SER A 58 8.78 5.54 -10.03
N VAL A 59 9.54 5.94 -9.00
CA VAL A 59 9.00 6.02 -7.63
C VAL A 59 7.82 6.98 -7.55
N ALA A 60 7.89 8.14 -8.21
CA ALA A 60 6.78 9.09 -8.26
C ALA A 60 5.52 8.45 -8.88
N ALA A 61 5.65 7.76 -10.02
CA ALA A 61 4.51 7.07 -10.64
C ALA A 61 3.92 5.95 -9.74
N LEU A 62 4.77 5.27 -8.96
CA LEU A 62 4.30 4.28 -7.99
C LEU A 62 3.60 4.92 -6.78
N VAL A 63 4.08 6.06 -6.30
CA VAL A 63 3.44 6.86 -5.24
C VAL A 63 2.05 7.30 -5.70
N ASP A 64 1.95 7.88 -6.90
CA ASP A 64 0.66 8.31 -7.47
C ASP A 64 -0.31 7.14 -7.64
N GLY A 65 0.19 6.00 -8.13
CA GLY A 65 -0.62 4.81 -8.29
C GLY A 65 -1.07 4.18 -6.97
N VAL A 66 -0.24 4.23 -5.92
CA VAL A 66 -0.65 3.80 -4.57
C VAL A 66 -1.67 4.78 -3.98
N ALA A 67 -1.46 6.09 -4.12
CA ALA A 67 -2.43 7.09 -3.66
C ALA A 67 -3.80 6.90 -4.32
N ALA A 68 -3.84 6.68 -5.64
CA ALA A 68 -5.07 6.41 -6.36
C ALA A 68 -5.76 5.11 -5.89
N GLU A 69 -5.00 4.08 -5.51
CA GLU A 69 -5.56 2.86 -4.95
C GLU A 69 -6.13 3.09 -3.54
N LEU A 70 -5.49 3.92 -2.72
CA LEU A 70 -6.04 4.32 -1.41
C LEU A 70 -7.35 5.11 -1.57
N ASP A 71 -7.41 6.06 -2.50
CA ASP A 71 -8.63 6.80 -2.83
C ASP A 71 -9.76 5.86 -3.29
N ARG A 72 -9.44 4.90 -4.18
CA ARG A 72 -10.39 3.89 -4.66
C ARG A 72 -10.93 3.00 -3.53
N LEU A 73 -10.11 2.72 -2.52
CA LEU A 73 -10.49 1.96 -1.33
C LEU A 73 -11.19 2.81 -0.26
N GLY A 74 -11.26 4.14 -0.43
CA GLY A 74 -11.81 5.06 0.56
C GLY A 74 -10.96 5.20 1.82
N ILE A 75 -9.64 5.07 1.70
CA ILE A 75 -8.69 5.13 2.81
C ILE A 75 -8.07 6.53 2.88
N ASP A 76 -8.69 7.42 3.66
CA ASP A 76 -8.20 8.80 3.83
C ASP A 76 -7.00 8.90 4.77
N ARG A 77 -6.88 7.96 5.72
CA ARG A 77 -5.80 7.92 6.71
C ARG A 77 -5.47 6.49 7.10
N ALA A 78 -4.20 6.15 7.04
CA ALA A 78 -3.69 4.84 7.43
C ALA A 78 -2.29 4.94 8.05
N HIS A 79 -1.92 3.92 8.84
CA HIS A 79 -0.52 3.64 9.10
C HIS A 79 0.09 2.95 7.87
N LEU A 80 1.35 3.28 7.55
CA LEU A 80 2.06 2.69 6.42
C LEU A 80 3.22 1.83 6.93
N VAL A 81 3.35 0.62 6.40
CA VAL A 81 4.50 -0.25 6.61
C VAL A 81 5.05 -0.63 5.25
N GLY A 82 6.33 -0.31 5.02
CA GLY A 82 6.98 -0.54 3.75
C GLY A 82 8.35 -1.17 3.91
N ASN A 83 8.67 -2.15 3.06
CA ASN A 83 10.02 -2.73 2.96
C ASN A 83 10.70 -2.25 1.67
N SER A 84 11.95 -1.79 1.76
CA SER A 84 12.75 -1.39 0.59
C SER A 84 12.02 -0.33 -0.25
N LEU A 85 11.71 -0.63 -1.53
CA LEU A 85 10.89 0.23 -2.40
C LEU A 85 9.57 0.66 -1.74
N GLY A 86 8.87 -0.26 -1.07
CA GLY A 86 7.65 0.08 -0.35
C GLY A 86 7.89 1.05 0.80
N GLY A 87 9.06 0.97 1.46
CA GLY A 87 9.46 1.93 2.49
C GLY A 87 9.69 3.33 1.93
N TRP A 88 10.33 3.42 0.75
CA TRP A 88 10.49 4.70 0.06
C TRP A 88 9.13 5.29 -0.31
N ILE A 89 8.23 4.51 -0.92
CA ILE A 89 6.87 4.95 -1.26
C ILE A 89 6.12 5.45 -0.01
N SER A 90 6.22 4.74 1.12
CA SER A 90 5.59 5.15 2.38
C SER A 90 6.06 6.53 2.86
N LEU A 91 7.36 6.82 2.76
CA LEU A 91 7.91 8.12 3.15
C LEU A 91 7.44 9.24 2.22
N GLU A 92 7.38 8.98 0.92
CA GLU A 92 6.91 9.94 -0.08
C GLU A 92 5.43 10.28 0.12
N LEU A 93 4.58 9.27 0.37
CA LEU A 93 3.16 9.48 0.70
C LEU A 93 3.00 10.31 1.98
N ALA A 94 3.75 9.98 3.05
CA ALA A 94 3.71 10.75 4.29
C ALA A 94 4.15 12.21 4.09
N ARG A 95 5.19 12.44 3.26
CA ARG A 95 5.64 13.79 2.91
C ARG A 95 4.58 14.58 2.14
N ALA A 96 3.84 13.93 1.25
CA ALA A 96 2.82 14.61 0.43
C ALA A 96 1.61 15.09 1.26
N VAL A 97 1.26 14.37 2.33
CA VAL A 97 0.14 14.74 3.23
C VAL A 97 0.55 15.86 4.20
N CYS A 98 1.82 15.88 4.61
CA CYS A 98 2.40 16.97 5.38
C CYS A 98 3.02 18.01 4.44
N GLY A 99 2.19 18.85 3.82
CA GLY A 99 2.69 20.08 3.17
C GLY A 99 3.50 20.95 4.16
N PRO A 100 4.30 21.92 3.66
CA PRO A 100 5.12 22.80 4.51
C PRO A 100 4.31 23.55 5.58
#